data_AF-A0A8J5RTS7-F1
#
_entry.id   AF-A0A8J5RTS7-F1
#
_cell.length_a   1.000
_cell.length_b   1.000
_cell.length_c   1.000
_cell.angle_alpha   90.00
_cell.angle_beta   90.00
_cell.angle_gamma   90.00
#
_symmetry.space_group_name_H-M   'P 1'
#
loop_
_entity.id
_entity.type
_entity.pdbx_description
1 polymer ?
#
loop_
_entity_poly.entity_id
_entity_poly.type
_entity_poly.pdbx_seq_one_letter_code
_entity_poly.pdbx_strand_id
1 'polypeptide(L)'
;MVSMGGDRRRSAAITRPQGSLAWRRLIAWLQLLLKGVVQRYGEVARWRPAFLLFVAFLAQRGLRRACLSWKESRLRADAAVTVQAAFRAMAARRELSLRRRTRAAVHIQAQWRAHMAAWDYLTTKRAALICQCAWRRCAARIQLGKLRRARIEKERVEEMCRLREMVDVLQQAVEDAEVRVIAEREAAKKAIAEAPPVIKEKVVLVEDDEKVNSLTVEVGRLKDLLGAEMKAAFDAKKSLAEAELRNEKLARLLGVEEVKNKQLQDSLKRMEVKASDLDEENKMLRQAIASIPAVRSQSNGNRDASDLQATPESEKAVYYEVKPMIVDRGVDIHDKDNNAQLPGSNDPEAEKQQQELLIKCISEDLGFSIGRPIAAYLIYRCLIHWRSFEEDRTLVFDRIIQKISGAIEARDNNETLAYWLSNSSTLLLLLQRTLKINGAAALARQRRRTSPLKTPQENQPDSPISDGRLVGGLPEVYQVEAKYPALAFKQQLTALLEKVYGIIRHNLKKELSPLLSLCIQAPRTFVGSSRGSCSQGTDLAQQASMAHWQSIIEILTNSLNVLKSNYVRSITIVGLHTVLFKCTLN
;
A
#
# COMPACT_ATOMS: atom_id res chain seq x y z
N MET A 1 34.79 -7.49 60.38
CA MET A 1 33.97 -6.44 61.05
C MET A 1 32.55 -6.99 61.11
N VAL A 2 32.10 -7.62 62.20
CA VAL A 2 31.89 -7.09 63.58
C VAL A 2 30.72 -6.11 63.65
N SER A 3 29.53 -6.65 63.93
CA SER A 3 28.63 -6.26 65.05
C SER A 3 27.52 -7.31 65.10
N MET A 4 27.38 -8.14 66.15
CA MET A 4 26.79 -7.80 67.45
C MET A 4 25.49 -6.98 67.28
N GLY A 5 24.33 -7.37 67.79
CA GLY A 5 23.95 -8.31 68.84
C GLY A 5 22.56 -7.83 69.35
N GLY A 6 21.77 -8.60 70.07
CA GLY A 6 21.97 -9.96 70.53
C GLY A 6 20.73 -10.44 71.29
N ASP A 7 20.79 -11.68 71.77
CA ASP A 7 19.81 -12.20 72.71
C ASP A 7 19.66 -11.30 73.93
N ARG A 8 18.43 -10.87 74.21
CA ARG A 8 18.07 -10.36 75.54
C ARG A 8 16.99 -11.22 76.16
N ARG A 9 17.45 -12.26 76.85
CA ARG A 9 16.78 -12.76 78.06
C ARG A 9 16.41 -11.54 78.92
N ARG A 10 15.12 -11.32 79.15
CA ARG A 10 14.66 -10.53 80.31
C ARG A 10 13.97 -11.48 81.26
N SER A 11 14.70 -11.84 82.30
CA SER A 11 14.21 -12.63 83.41
C SER A 11 12.99 -11.97 84.05
N ALA A 12 11.98 -12.79 84.30
CA ALA A 12 11.11 -12.77 85.46
C ALA A 12 11.13 -11.48 86.33
N ALA A 13 10.28 -10.51 85.99
CA ALA A 13 9.66 -9.68 87.01
C ALA A 13 8.43 -10.44 87.52
N ILE A 14 8.58 -11.22 88.59
CA ILE A 14 7.47 -11.93 89.25
C ILE A 14 6.64 -10.91 90.03
N THR A 15 5.81 -10.14 89.32
CA THR A 15 4.64 -9.52 89.93
C THR A 15 3.65 -10.64 90.26
N ARG A 16 3.81 -11.23 91.46
CA ARG A 16 2.80 -12.13 92.05
C ARG A 16 1.43 -11.48 91.85
N PRO A 17 0.49 -12.07 91.09
CA PRO A 17 -0.82 -11.48 90.97
C PRO A 17 -1.47 -11.43 92.36
N GLN A 18 -2.00 -10.27 92.75
CA GLN A 18 -2.87 -10.13 93.92
C GLN A 18 -4.12 -11.05 93.84
N GLY A 19 -4.33 -11.67 92.68
CA GLY A 19 -5.25 -12.79 92.47
C GLY A 19 -5.20 -13.88 93.55
N SER A 20 -4.05 -14.24 94.15
CA SER A 20 -4.07 -15.30 95.19
C SER A 20 -4.89 -14.91 96.43
N LEU A 21 -4.93 -13.63 96.80
CA LEU A 21 -5.78 -13.08 97.86
C LEU A 21 -7.21 -12.88 97.39
N ALA A 22 -7.42 -12.41 96.15
CA ALA A 22 -8.76 -12.24 95.58
C ALA A 22 -9.48 -13.59 95.41
N TRP A 23 -8.84 -14.61 94.84
CA TRP A 23 -9.38 -15.96 94.69
C TRP A 23 -9.59 -16.65 96.04
N ARG A 24 -8.69 -16.48 97.03
CA ARG A 24 -8.94 -17.01 98.39
C ARG A 24 -10.10 -16.31 99.08
N ARG A 25 -10.27 -14.99 98.92
CA ARG A 25 -11.45 -14.25 99.42
C ARG A 25 -12.73 -14.67 98.68
N LEU A 26 -12.67 -14.90 97.37
CA LEU A 26 -13.80 -15.40 96.58
C LEU A 26 -14.21 -16.82 97.00
N ILE A 27 -13.24 -17.71 97.24
CA ILE A 27 -13.47 -19.07 97.76
C ILE A 27 -14.03 -19.01 99.18
N ALA A 28 -13.51 -18.15 100.06
CA ALA A 28 -14.05 -17.97 101.41
C ALA A 28 -15.48 -17.41 101.39
N TRP A 29 -15.77 -16.43 100.53
CA TRP A 29 -17.12 -15.93 100.29
C TRP A 29 -18.05 -17.01 99.73
N LEU A 30 -17.61 -17.79 98.74
CA LEU A 30 -18.37 -18.91 98.20
C LEU A 30 -18.60 -19.99 99.27
N GLN A 31 -17.64 -20.28 100.15
CA GLN A 31 -17.81 -21.24 101.25
C GLN A 31 -18.74 -20.73 102.34
N LEU A 32 -18.70 -19.43 102.69
CA LEU A 32 -19.66 -18.79 103.60
C LEU A 32 -21.07 -18.75 103.00
N LEU A 33 -21.18 -18.45 101.70
CA LEU A 33 -22.45 -18.42 100.98
C LEU A 33 -23.02 -19.84 100.80
N LEU A 34 -22.19 -20.85 100.51
CA LEU A 34 -22.62 -22.26 100.55
C LEU A 34 -23.01 -22.72 101.95
N LYS A 35 -22.28 -22.35 103.02
CA LYS A 35 -22.71 -22.67 104.40
C LYS A 35 -24.03 -22.00 104.76
N GLY A 36 -24.20 -20.70 104.47
CA GLY A 36 -25.43 -19.97 104.69
C GLY A 36 -26.62 -20.50 103.88
N VAL A 37 -26.38 -20.93 102.63
CA VAL A 37 -27.39 -21.63 101.82
C VAL A 37 -27.70 -23.00 102.41
N VAL A 38 -26.72 -23.86 102.72
CA VAL A 38 -26.97 -25.19 103.32
C VAL A 38 -27.74 -25.08 104.64
N GLN A 39 -27.44 -24.07 105.47
CA GLN A 39 -28.08 -23.88 106.77
C GLN A 39 -29.48 -23.25 106.69
N ARG A 40 -29.80 -22.47 105.63
CA ARG A 40 -31.18 -22.04 105.31
C ARG A 40 -31.98 -23.04 104.46
N TYR A 41 -31.33 -24.02 103.82
CA TYR A 41 -31.96 -24.95 102.88
C TYR A 41 -32.03 -26.39 103.43
N GLY A 42 -31.99 -26.55 104.77
CA GLY A 42 -32.28 -27.83 105.45
C GLY A 42 -33.65 -28.40 105.08
N GLU A 43 -34.64 -27.54 104.88
CA GLU A 43 -36.01 -27.93 104.46
C GLU A 43 -36.21 -27.99 102.93
N VAL A 44 -35.22 -27.58 102.13
CA VAL A 44 -35.33 -27.48 100.66
C VAL A 44 -34.77 -28.72 99.95
N ALA A 45 -34.69 -29.86 100.66
CA ALA A 45 -34.42 -31.16 100.04
C ALA A 45 -35.43 -31.50 98.93
N ARG A 46 -36.68 -31.03 99.07
CA ARG A 46 -37.81 -31.30 98.16
C ARG A 46 -37.67 -30.71 96.75
N TRP A 47 -36.82 -29.70 96.54
CA TRP A 47 -36.66 -29.01 95.23
C TRP A 47 -35.29 -29.23 94.57
N ARG A 48 -34.35 -29.91 95.23
CA ARG A 48 -33.02 -30.23 94.68
C ARG A 48 -33.04 -30.88 93.29
N PRO A 49 -33.85 -31.92 92.99
CA PRO A 49 -33.88 -32.51 91.65
C PRO A 49 -34.42 -31.53 90.59
N ALA A 50 -35.43 -30.71 90.92
CA ALA A 50 -35.96 -29.70 90.00
C ALA A 50 -34.92 -28.62 89.67
N PHE A 51 -34.15 -28.16 90.66
CA PHE A 51 -33.06 -27.20 90.45
C PHE A 51 -31.93 -27.80 89.59
N LEU A 52 -31.53 -29.05 89.86
CA LEU A 52 -30.51 -29.73 89.05
C LEU A 52 -30.96 -29.95 87.61
N LEU A 53 -32.23 -30.31 87.38
CA LEU A 53 -32.81 -30.40 86.03
C LEU A 53 -32.86 -29.04 85.33
N PHE A 54 -33.21 -27.97 86.04
CA PHE A 54 -33.22 -26.61 85.49
C PHE A 54 -31.81 -26.13 85.11
N VAL A 55 -30.80 -26.36 85.96
CA VAL A 55 -29.39 -26.05 85.68
C VAL A 55 -28.87 -26.91 84.51
N ALA A 56 -29.22 -28.20 84.45
CA ALA A 56 -28.87 -29.08 83.34
C ALA A 56 -29.51 -28.61 82.02
N PHE A 57 -30.78 -28.18 82.05
CA PHE A 57 -31.47 -27.61 80.88
C PHE A 57 -30.81 -26.31 80.41
N LEU A 58 -30.45 -25.39 81.32
CA LEU A 58 -29.73 -24.17 80.98
C LEU A 58 -28.34 -24.46 80.40
N ALA A 59 -27.59 -25.40 80.99
CA ALA A 59 -26.29 -25.84 80.49
C ALA A 59 -26.41 -26.47 79.08
N GLN A 60 -27.37 -27.40 78.88
CA GLN A 60 -27.61 -28.04 77.59
C GLN A 60 -28.07 -27.01 76.53
N ARG A 61 -28.89 -26.02 76.92
CA ARG A 61 -29.31 -24.91 76.04
C ARG A 61 -28.15 -23.97 75.70
N GLY A 62 -27.22 -23.74 76.63
CA GLY A 62 -25.98 -22.99 76.41
C GLY A 62 -25.05 -23.71 75.43
N LEU A 63 -24.75 -24.99 75.69
CA LEU A 63 -23.96 -25.86 74.82
C LEU A 63 -24.53 -25.98 73.40
N ARG A 64 -25.86 -26.12 73.25
CA ARG A 64 -26.52 -26.12 71.94
C ARG A 64 -26.32 -24.80 71.19
N ARG A 65 -26.49 -23.64 71.86
CA ARG A 65 -26.23 -22.32 71.24
C ARG A 65 -24.76 -22.14 70.85
N ALA A 66 -23.83 -22.52 71.72
CA ALA A 66 -22.39 -22.45 71.45
C ALA A 66 -21.98 -23.35 70.26
N CYS A 67 -22.50 -24.57 70.18
CA CYS A 67 -22.27 -25.50 69.07
C CYS A 67 -22.83 -24.97 67.74
N LEU A 68 -24.03 -24.37 67.75
CA LEU A 68 -24.61 -23.73 66.57
C LEU A 68 -23.77 -22.52 66.12
N SER A 69 -23.39 -21.64 67.04
CA SER A 69 -22.53 -20.48 66.75
C SER A 69 -21.15 -20.90 66.21
N TRP A 70 -20.55 -21.96 66.76
CA TRP A 70 -19.29 -22.50 66.24
C TRP A 70 -19.43 -23.10 64.84
N LYS A 71 -20.52 -23.85 64.57
CA LYS A 71 -20.82 -24.36 63.23
C LYS A 71 -21.03 -23.24 62.22
N GLU A 72 -21.80 -22.21 62.54
CA GLU A 72 -21.98 -21.05 61.66
C GLU A 72 -20.66 -20.29 61.42
N SER A 73 -19.86 -20.06 62.46
CA SER A 73 -18.56 -19.38 62.32
C SER A 73 -17.59 -20.18 61.47
N ARG A 74 -17.61 -21.52 61.57
CA ARG A 74 -16.83 -22.41 60.70
C ARG A 74 -17.33 -22.36 59.25
N LEU A 75 -18.63 -22.41 59.02
CA LEU A 75 -19.22 -22.25 57.67
C LEU A 75 -18.86 -20.89 57.05
N ARG A 76 -18.87 -19.79 57.83
CA ARG A 76 -18.41 -18.47 57.38
C ARG A 76 -16.91 -18.47 57.05
N ALA A 77 -16.08 -19.17 57.83
CA ALA A 77 -14.65 -19.30 57.56
C ALA A 77 -14.37 -20.13 56.29
N ASP A 78 -15.02 -21.27 56.11
CA ASP A 78 -14.89 -22.12 54.92
C ASP A 78 -15.40 -21.38 53.66
N ALA A 79 -16.50 -20.64 53.77
CA ALA A 79 -16.98 -19.74 52.70
C ALA A 79 -15.98 -18.61 52.39
N ALA A 80 -15.36 -18.00 53.42
CA ALA A 80 -14.32 -16.99 53.20
C ALA A 80 -13.07 -17.58 52.52
N VAL A 81 -12.63 -18.79 52.90
CA VAL A 81 -11.47 -19.46 52.28
C VAL A 81 -11.76 -19.81 50.82
N THR A 82 -12.95 -20.33 50.49
CA THR A 82 -13.33 -20.64 49.11
C THR A 82 -13.42 -19.38 48.24
N VAL A 83 -14.01 -18.29 48.74
CA VAL A 83 -14.03 -16.99 48.05
C VAL A 83 -12.62 -16.44 47.84
N GLN A 84 -11.76 -16.45 48.87
CA GLN A 84 -10.37 -16.01 48.74
C GLN A 84 -9.56 -16.88 47.76
N ALA A 85 -9.77 -18.19 47.74
CA ALA A 85 -9.15 -19.10 46.79
C ALA A 85 -9.59 -18.79 45.35
N ALA A 86 -10.88 -18.50 45.13
CA ALA A 86 -11.41 -18.06 43.85
C ALA A 86 -10.78 -16.72 43.40
N PHE A 87 -10.64 -15.73 44.29
CA PHE A 87 -9.94 -14.47 43.97
C PHE A 87 -8.46 -14.68 43.60
N ARG A 88 -7.72 -15.51 44.35
CA ARG A 88 -6.32 -15.85 44.02
C ARG A 88 -6.22 -16.58 42.67
N ALA A 89 -7.13 -17.51 42.39
CA ALA A 89 -7.20 -18.20 41.11
C ALA A 89 -7.55 -17.26 39.93
N MET A 90 -8.46 -16.30 40.14
CA MET A 90 -8.77 -15.26 39.15
C MET A 90 -7.56 -14.35 38.88
N ALA A 91 -6.83 -13.92 39.90
CA ALA A 91 -5.60 -13.15 39.75
C ALA A 91 -4.53 -13.93 38.95
N ALA A 92 -4.30 -15.19 39.29
CA ALA A 92 -3.36 -16.06 38.57
C ALA A 92 -3.76 -16.28 37.10
N ARG A 93 -5.07 -16.41 36.80
CA ARG A 93 -5.58 -16.49 35.42
C ARG A 93 -5.40 -15.20 34.64
N ARG A 94 -5.61 -14.02 35.27
CA ARG A 94 -5.34 -12.71 34.65
C ARG A 94 -3.86 -12.57 34.29
N GLU A 95 -2.97 -12.87 35.24
CA GLU A 95 -1.51 -12.84 35.03
C GLU A 95 -1.04 -13.81 33.93
N LEU A 96 -1.58 -15.04 33.89
CA LEU A 96 -1.28 -15.98 32.81
C LEU A 96 -1.79 -15.48 31.45
N SER A 97 -2.96 -14.83 31.41
CA SER A 97 -3.49 -14.21 30.19
C SER A 97 -2.57 -13.09 29.70
N LEU A 98 -2.12 -12.20 30.59
CA LEU A 98 -1.12 -11.18 30.26
C LEU A 98 0.13 -11.82 29.64
N ARG A 99 0.71 -12.82 30.30
CA ARG A 99 1.94 -13.49 29.83
C ARG A 99 1.77 -14.14 28.46
N ARG A 100 0.57 -14.65 28.14
CA ARG A 100 0.25 -15.16 26.80
C ARG A 100 0.16 -14.02 25.77
N ARG A 101 -0.58 -12.95 26.09
CA ARG A 101 -0.72 -11.76 25.22
C ARG A 101 0.63 -11.08 24.95
N THR A 102 1.48 -10.90 25.96
CA THR A 102 2.80 -10.28 25.80
C THR A 102 3.75 -11.15 25.00
N ARG A 103 3.79 -12.48 25.24
CA ARG A 103 4.58 -13.40 24.40
C ARG A 103 4.11 -13.38 22.94
N ALA A 104 2.80 -13.41 22.68
CA ALA A 104 2.25 -13.30 21.34
C ALA A 104 2.63 -11.97 20.66
N ALA A 105 2.48 -10.85 21.38
CA ALA A 105 2.88 -9.53 20.90
C ALA A 105 4.38 -9.45 20.59
N VAL A 106 5.25 -10.00 21.45
CA VAL A 106 6.70 -10.06 21.22
C VAL A 106 7.03 -10.90 19.98
N HIS A 107 6.40 -12.06 19.77
CA HIS A 107 6.60 -12.86 18.56
C HIS A 107 6.16 -12.13 17.29
N ILE A 108 4.97 -11.52 17.29
CA ILE A 108 4.46 -10.74 16.14
C ILE A 108 5.39 -9.56 15.83
N GLN A 109 5.80 -8.79 16.86
CA GLN A 109 6.72 -7.67 16.68
C GLN A 109 8.10 -8.12 16.21
N ALA A 110 8.61 -9.26 16.68
CA ALA A 110 9.91 -9.80 16.24
C ALA A 110 9.85 -10.23 14.77
N GLN A 111 8.79 -10.95 14.36
CA GLN A 111 8.56 -11.32 12.96
C GLN A 111 8.41 -10.08 12.07
N TRP A 112 7.66 -9.06 12.50
CA TRP A 112 7.52 -7.81 11.77
C TRP A 112 8.86 -7.08 11.60
N ARG A 113 9.67 -6.94 12.68
CA ARG A 113 11.00 -6.32 12.60
C ARG A 113 11.94 -7.09 11.67
N ALA A 114 11.92 -8.43 11.72
CA ALA A 114 12.71 -9.27 10.82
C ALA A 114 12.25 -9.13 9.35
N HIS A 115 10.94 -9.07 9.09
CA HIS A 115 10.39 -8.85 7.76
C HIS A 115 10.76 -7.48 7.19
N MET A 116 10.64 -6.42 7.98
CA MET A 116 11.06 -5.06 7.60
C MET A 116 12.55 -5.02 7.24
N ALA A 117 13.43 -5.52 8.12
CA ALA A 117 14.87 -5.54 7.86
C ALA A 117 15.24 -6.34 6.58
N ALA A 118 14.55 -7.46 6.32
CA ALA A 118 14.72 -8.22 5.09
C ALA A 118 14.22 -7.44 3.85
N TRP A 119 13.12 -6.70 3.98
CA TRP A 119 12.57 -5.87 2.90
C TRP A 119 13.47 -4.67 2.57
N ASP A 120 14.03 -4.01 3.58
CA ASP A 120 14.98 -2.91 3.44
C ASP A 120 16.29 -3.40 2.78
N TYR A 121 16.81 -4.56 3.21
CA TYR A 121 17.96 -5.21 2.57
C TYR A 121 17.70 -5.59 1.10
N LEU A 122 16.53 -6.15 0.78
CA LEU A 122 16.18 -6.50 -0.60
C LEU A 122 15.99 -5.26 -1.48
N THR A 123 15.46 -4.17 -0.92
CA THR A 123 15.26 -2.89 -1.62
C THR A 123 16.59 -2.22 -1.92
N THR A 124 17.47 -2.09 -0.93
CA THR A 124 18.84 -1.57 -1.11
C THR A 124 19.67 -2.43 -2.07
N LYS A 125 19.59 -3.76 -1.98
CA LYS A 125 20.22 -4.69 -2.94
C LYS A 125 19.72 -4.49 -4.37
N ARG A 126 18.41 -4.30 -4.58
CA ARG A 126 17.84 -4.01 -5.91
C ARG A 126 18.34 -2.67 -6.46
N ALA A 127 18.35 -1.62 -5.63
CA ALA A 127 18.89 -0.32 -6.02
C ALA A 127 20.38 -0.42 -6.42
N ALA A 128 21.19 -1.08 -5.60
CA ALA A 128 22.61 -1.31 -5.88
C ALA A 128 22.83 -2.06 -7.20
N LEU A 129 22.06 -3.12 -7.50
CA LEU A 129 22.13 -3.84 -8.77
C LEU A 129 21.74 -2.96 -9.96
N ILE A 130 20.71 -2.13 -9.84
CA ILE A 130 20.30 -1.17 -10.90
C ILE A 130 21.42 -0.16 -11.16
N CYS A 131 22.00 0.43 -10.10
CA CYS A 131 23.12 1.37 -10.22
C CYS A 131 24.37 0.73 -10.84
N GLN A 132 24.74 -0.49 -10.42
CA GLN A 132 25.86 -1.24 -11.00
C GLN A 132 25.63 -1.56 -12.48
N CYS A 133 24.43 -2.00 -12.87
CA CYS A 133 24.08 -2.27 -14.27
C CYS A 133 24.08 -1.00 -15.12
N ALA A 134 23.59 0.13 -14.58
CA ALA A 134 23.63 1.43 -15.25
C ALA A 134 25.08 1.92 -15.44
N TRP A 135 25.92 1.81 -14.41
CA TRP A 135 27.33 2.17 -14.47
C TRP A 135 28.10 1.31 -15.49
N ARG A 136 27.94 -0.03 -15.44
CA ARG A 136 28.55 -0.95 -16.43
C ARG A 136 28.14 -0.61 -17.86
N ARG A 137 26.86 -0.29 -18.10
CA ARG A 137 26.36 0.15 -19.41
C ARG A 137 26.98 1.48 -19.85
N CYS A 138 27.13 2.44 -18.93
CA CYS A 138 27.76 3.73 -19.21
C CYS A 138 29.24 3.56 -19.57
N ALA A 139 29.99 2.80 -18.76
CA ALA A 139 31.40 2.47 -19.02
C ALA A 139 31.58 1.78 -20.39
N ALA A 140 30.74 0.80 -20.72
CA ALA A 140 30.76 0.14 -22.03
C ALA A 140 30.49 1.11 -23.19
N ARG A 141 29.51 2.02 -23.06
CA ARG A 141 29.23 3.07 -24.05
C ARG A 141 30.41 4.02 -24.24
N ILE A 142 31.07 4.43 -23.15
CA ILE A 142 32.25 5.30 -23.20
C ILE A 142 33.41 4.60 -23.92
N GLN A 143 33.69 3.33 -23.61
CA GLN A 143 34.75 2.56 -24.29
C GLN A 143 34.44 2.35 -25.77
N LEU A 144 33.20 1.97 -26.11
CA LEU A 144 32.75 1.87 -27.51
C LEU A 144 32.90 3.21 -28.26
N GLY A 145 32.59 4.33 -27.60
CA GLY A 145 32.77 5.67 -28.15
C GLY A 145 34.24 6.07 -28.34
N LYS A 146 35.17 5.59 -27.50
CA LYS A 146 36.62 5.74 -27.71
C LYS A 146 37.10 4.92 -28.91
N LEU A 147 36.72 3.64 -28.98
CA LEU A 147 37.10 2.75 -30.08
C LEU A 147 36.56 3.24 -31.44
N ARG A 148 35.32 3.72 -31.49
CA ARG A 148 34.74 4.33 -32.70
C ARG A 148 35.51 5.57 -33.15
N ARG A 149 35.89 6.47 -32.23
CA ARG A 149 36.70 7.65 -32.57
C ARG A 149 38.08 7.27 -33.08
N ALA A 150 38.78 6.35 -32.41
CA ALA A 150 40.08 5.86 -32.86
C ALA A 150 40.02 5.15 -34.23
N ARG A 151 38.90 4.47 -34.55
CA ARG A 151 38.67 3.91 -35.88
C ARG A 151 38.49 5.00 -36.95
N ILE A 152 37.61 5.97 -36.71
CA ILE A 152 37.37 7.09 -37.65
C ILE A 152 38.64 7.92 -37.86
N GLU A 153 39.45 8.10 -36.81
CA GLU A 153 40.73 8.80 -36.90
C GLU A 153 41.75 8.05 -37.76
N LYS A 154 41.82 6.71 -37.65
CA LYS A 154 42.62 5.88 -38.57
C LYS A 154 42.13 5.97 -40.01
N GLU A 155 40.82 5.81 -40.23
CA GLU A 155 40.22 5.90 -41.57
C GLU A 155 40.53 7.26 -42.22
N ARG A 156 40.45 8.37 -41.47
CA ARG A 156 40.85 9.70 -41.93
C ARG A 156 42.35 9.84 -42.24
N VAL A 157 43.23 9.24 -41.43
CA VAL A 157 44.67 9.26 -41.69
C VAL A 157 45.00 8.46 -42.96
N GLU A 158 44.38 7.28 -43.13
CA GLU A 158 44.50 6.47 -44.36
C GLU A 158 43.99 7.23 -45.60
N GLU A 159 42.87 7.95 -45.50
CA GLU A 159 42.36 8.83 -46.56
C GLU A 159 43.31 10.00 -46.86
N MET A 160 43.87 10.66 -45.83
CA MET A 160 44.86 11.73 -46.04
C MET A 160 46.16 11.22 -46.69
N CYS A 161 46.60 10.00 -46.38
CA CYS A 161 47.73 9.36 -47.07
C CYS A 161 47.42 9.14 -48.56
N ARG A 162 46.26 8.52 -48.89
CA ARG A 162 45.86 8.32 -50.30
C ARG A 162 45.70 9.62 -51.07
N LEU A 163 45.15 10.66 -50.44
CA LEU A 163 45.01 11.99 -51.07
C LEU A 163 46.38 12.64 -51.29
N ARG A 164 47.33 12.47 -50.36
CA ARG A 164 48.71 12.93 -50.54
C ARG A 164 49.40 12.20 -51.69
N GLU A 165 49.35 10.87 -51.71
CA GLU A 165 49.89 10.06 -52.80
C GLU A 165 49.33 10.49 -54.17
N MET A 166 48.02 10.77 -54.26
CA MET A 166 47.39 11.29 -55.48
C MET A 166 47.89 12.68 -55.86
N VAL A 167 48.09 13.58 -54.89
CA VAL A 167 48.65 14.92 -55.14
C VAL A 167 50.09 14.83 -55.62
N ASP A 168 50.92 14.01 -54.98
CA ASP A 168 52.33 13.82 -55.37
C ASP A 168 52.43 13.26 -56.81
N VAL A 169 51.57 12.30 -57.19
CA VAL A 169 51.48 11.77 -58.57
C VAL A 169 51.01 12.84 -59.57
N LEU A 170 50.02 13.67 -59.22
CA LEU A 170 49.55 14.75 -60.09
C LEU A 170 50.60 15.85 -60.25
N GLN A 171 51.38 16.15 -59.20
CA GLN A 171 52.51 17.09 -59.29
C GLN A 171 53.59 16.56 -60.22
N GLN A 172 54.00 15.30 -60.10
CA GLN A 172 54.94 14.68 -61.04
C GLN A 172 54.43 14.73 -62.49
N ALA A 173 53.13 14.49 -62.71
CA ALA A 173 52.53 14.56 -64.05
C ALA A 173 52.51 16.00 -64.62
N VAL A 174 52.38 17.03 -63.77
CA VAL A 174 52.49 18.44 -64.17
C VAL A 174 53.93 18.80 -64.49
N GLU A 175 54.90 18.42 -63.65
CA GLU A 175 56.34 18.63 -63.89
C GLU A 175 56.79 17.96 -65.20
N ASP A 176 56.40 16.70 -65.42
CA ASP A 176 56.65 15.96 -66.66
C ASP A 176 56.02 16.67 -67.89
N ALA A 177 54.83 17.25 -67.74
CA ALA A 177 54.16 17.98 -68.80
C ALA A 177 54.82 19.34 -69.08
N GLU A 178 55.28 20.06 -68.06
CA GLU A 178 56.05 21.30 -68.22
C GLU A 178 57.37 21.04 -68.95
N VAL A 179 58.08 19.97 -68.60
CA VAL A 179 59.30 19.53 -69.31
C VAL A 179 59.00 19.22 -70.79
N ARG A 180 57.90 18.53 -71.10
CA ARG A 180 57.47 18.29 -72.49
C ARG A 180 57.15 19.59 -73.24
N VAL A 181 56.40 20.51 -72.62
CA VAL A 181 56.07 21.81 -73.23
C VAL A 181 57.32 22.66 -73.47
N ILE A 182 58.32 22.61 -72.57
CA ILE A 182 59.62 23.26 -72.79
C ILE A 182 60.36 22.62 -73.97
N ALA A 183 60.41 21.28 -74.04
CA ALA A 183 61.04 20.56 -75.14
C ALA A 183 60.35 20.85 -76.50
N GLU A 184 59.02 20.88 -76.54
CA GLU A 184 58.23 21.25 -77.73
C GLU A 184 58.48 22.72 -78.13
N ARG A 185 58.57 23.64 -77.17
CA ARG A 185 58.91 25.05 -77.45
C ARG A 185 60.32 25.22 -78.02
N GLU A 186 61.31 24.51 -77.49
CA GLU A 186 62.68 24.54 -78.04
C GLU A 186 62.77 23.84 -79.41
N ALA A 187 62.02 22.75 -79.62
CA ALA A 187 61.90 22.12 -80.94
C ALA A 187 61.21 23.04 -81.96
N ALA A 188 60.13 23.73 -81.56
CA ALA A 188 59.43 24.69 -82.40
C ALA A 188 60.32 25.90 -82.73
N LYS A 189 61.10 26.44 -81.77
CA LYS A 189 62.10 27.49 -82.03
C LYS A 189 63.14 27.05 -83.06
N LYS A 190 63.66 25.81 -82.96
CA LYS A 190 64.60 25.25 -83.94
C LYS A 190 63.95 25.11 -85.31
N ALA A 191 62.73 24.55 -85.38
CA ALA A 191 61.99 24.42 -86.64
C ALA A 191 61.66 25.77 -87.29
N ILE A 192 61.35 26.82 -86.50
CA ILE A 192 61.14 28.19 -86.98
C ILE A 192 62.45 28.83 -87.48
N ALA A 193 63.60 28.47 -86.88
CA ALA A 193 64.90 28.94 -87.34
C ALA A 193 65.39 28.22 -88.63
N GLU A 194 64.95 26.99 -88.89
CA GLU A 194 65.31 26.21 -90.09
C GLU A 194 64.33 26.37 -91.27
N ALA A 195 63.13 26.91 -91.07
CA ALA A 195 62.07 26.95 -92.09
C ALA A 195 62.02 28.30 -92.87
N PRO A 196 62.03 28.29 -94.22
CA PRO A 196 61.70 29.46 -95.03
C PRO A 196 60.20 29.80 -94.96
N PRO A 197 59.80 31.08 -95.04
CA PRO A 197 58.41 31.49 -94.83
C PRO A 197 57.54 31.19 -96.05
N VAL A 198 56.60 30.25 -95.93
CA VAL A 198 55.54 30.02 -96.92
C VAL A 198 54.20 29.85 -96.22
N ILE A 199 53.35 30.88 -96.28
CA ILE A 199 51.97 30.84 -95.82
C ILE A 199 51.12 30.10 -96.86
N LYS A 200 50.41 29.05 -96.45
CA LYS A 200 49.30 28.46 -97.22
C LYS A 200 48.14 28.12 -96.28
N GLU A 201 47.17 29.03 -96.24
CA GLU A 201 45.88 28.85 -95.62
C GLU A 201 45.09 27.74 -96.35
N LYS A 202 44.56 26.78 -95.59
CA LYS A 202 43.82 25.63 -96.14
C LYS A 202 42.40 25.66 -95.60
N VAL A 203 41.47 26.15 -96.42
CA VAL A 203 40.03 26.13 -96.12
C VAL A 203 39.56 24.68 -96.00
N VAL A 204 38.89 24.37 -94.88
CA VAL A 204 38.23 23.08 -94.62
C VAL A 204 36.73 23.33 -94.56
N LEU A 205 35.96 22.37 -95.10
CA LEU A 205 34.51 22.51 -95.30
C LEU A 205 33.71 22.28 -94.01
N VAL A 206 32.54 22.91 -93.96
CA VAL A 206 31.67 22.99 -92.77
C VAL A 206 30.88 21.70 -92.55
N GLU A 207 31.21 20.95 -91.51
CA GLU A 207 30.33 19.94 -90.87
C GLU A 207 29.96 20.32 -89.41
N ASP A 208 30.40 21.49 -88.93
CA ASP A 208 30.33 21.85 -87.51
C ASP A 208 28.94 22.33 -87.04
N ASP A 209 28.11 22.92 -87.90
CA ASP A 209 26.88 23.60 -87.46
C ASP A 209 25.85 22.69 -86.77
N GLU A 210 25.60 21.47 -87.25
CA GLU A 210 24.67 20.53 -86.59
C GLU A 210 25.19 20.09 -85.22
N LYS A 211 26.50 19.88 -85.12
CA LYS A 211 27.17 19.44 -83.88
C LYS A 211 27.26 20.58 -82.87
N VAL A 212 27.52 21.80 -83.32
CA VAL A 212 27.45 23.03 -82.51
C VAL A 212 26.03 23.26 -82.01
N ASN A 213 25.00 23.08 -82.85
CA ASN A 213 23.60 23.19 -82.42
C ASN A 213 23.23 22.12 -81.38
N SER A 214 23.64 20.86 -81.57
CA SER A 214 23.44 19.78 -80.60
C SER A 214 24.11 20.08 -79.24
N LEU A 215 25.38 20.52 -79.26
CA LEU A 215 26.12 20.92 -78.07
C LEU A 215 25.51 22.16 -77.41
N THR A 216 24.96 23.11 -78.17
CA THR A 216 24.30 24.31 -77.65
C THR A 216 23.01 23.97 -76.89
N VAL A 217 22.21 23.04 -77.41
CA VAL A 217 21.02 22.52 -76.71
C VAL A 217 21.39 21.79 -75.41
N GLU A 218 22.42 20.95 -75.45
CA GLU A 218 22.87 20.20 -74.27
C GLU A 218 23.48 21.13 -73.20
N VAL A 219 24.24 22.16 -73.59
CA VAL A 219 24.71 23.23 -72.69
C VAL A 219 23.54 23.98 -72.06
N GLY A 220 22.46 24.25 -72.81
CA GLY A 220 21.21 24.80 -72.26
C GLY A 220 20.60 23.89 -71.19
N ARG A 221 20.42 22.60 -71.51
CA ARG A 221 19.87 21.59 -70.60
C ARG A 221 20.69 21.42 -69.32
N LEU A 222 22.02 21.42 -69.43
CA LEU A 222 22.94 21.36 -68.29
C LEU A 222 22.88 22.62 -67.43
N LYS A 223 22.69 23.80 -68.05
CA LYS A 223 22.53 25.08 -67.34
C LYS A 223 21.23 25.15 -66.55
N ASP A 224 20.13 24.63 -67.11
CA ASP A 224 18.84 24.53 -66.41
C ASP A 224 18.89 23.55 -65.23
N LEU A 225 19.53 22.38 -65.43
CA LEU A 225 19.77 21.42 -64.34
C LEU A 225 20.65 22.00 -63.24
N LEU A 226 21.72 22.71 -63.59
CA LEU A 226 22.58 23.39 -62.60
C LEU A 226 21.81 24.45 -61.82
N GLY A 227 20.90 25.19 -62.48
CA GLY A 227 20.01 26.15 -61.82
C GLY A 227 19.02 25.49 -60.85
N ALA A 228 18.45 24.34 -61.23
CA ALA A 228 17.56 23.56 -60.38
C ALA A 228 18.30 23.00 -59.15
N GLU A 229 19.50 22.43 -59.34
CA GLU A 229 20.33 21.88 -58.26
C GLU A 229 20.82 22.99 -57.30
N MET A 230 21.23 24.15 -57.82
CA MET A 230 21.56 25.31 -56.98
C MET A 230 20.37 25.78 -56.13
N LYS A 231 19.16 25.78 -56.68
CA LYS A 231 17.94 26.13 -55.95
C LYS A 231 17.62 25.10 -54.87
N ALA A 232 17.68 23.81 -55.19
CA ALA A 232 17.50 22.73 -54.22
C ALA A 232 18.54 22.80 -53.08
N ALA A 233 19.81 23.07 -53.40
CA ALA A 233 20.87 23.27 -52.40
C ALA A 233 20.66 24.51 -51.53
N PHE A 234 20.05 25.59 -52.07
CA PHE A 234 19.70 26.78 -51.30
C PHE A 234 18.53 26.51 -50.33
N ASP A 235 17.47 25.87 -50.82
CA ASP A 235 16.31 25.50 -49.99
C ASP A 235 16.70 24.49 -48.90
N ALA A 236 17.58 23.52 -49.21
CA ALA A 236 18.16 22.61 -48.23
C ALA A 236 18.97 23.36 -47.14
N LYS A 237 19.85 24.29 -47.52
CA LYS A 237 20.60 25.14 -46.57
C LYS A 237 19.68 25.97 -45.67
N LYS A 238 18.60 26.51 -46.23
CA LYS A 238 17.59 27.25 -45.44
C LYS A 238 16.92 26.34 -44.40
N SER A 239 16.48 25.14 -44.80
CA SER A 239 15.86 24.18 -43.88
C SER A 239 16.80 23.73 -42.75
N LEU A 240 18.10 23.60 -43.05
CA LEU A 240 19.14 23.25 -42.08
C LEU A 240 19.33 24.38 -41.05
N ALA A 241 19.44 25.63 -41.50
CA ALA A 241 19.57 26.79 -40.60
C ALA A 241 18.34 26.94 -39.66
N GLU A 242 17.13 26.67 -40.14
CA GLU A 242 15.95 26.65 -39.28
C GLU A 242 15.97 25.48 -38.27
N ALA A 243 16.51 24.32 -38.64
CA ALA A 243 16.68 23.19 -37.73
C ALA A 243 17.74 23.47 -36.64
N GLU A 244 18.84 24.15 -36.99
CA GLU A 244 19.86 24.62 -36.03
C GLU A 244 19.27 25.61 -35.02
N LEU A 245 18.48 26.59 -35.47
CA LEU A 245 17.80 27.54 -34.59
C LEU A 245 16.82 26.84 -33.62
N ARG A 246 16.08 25.83 -34.11
CA ARG A 246 15.20 24.99 -33.26
C ARG A 246 16.01 24.21 -32.22
N ASN A 247 17.14 23.62 -32.61
CA ASN A 247 18.05 22.91 -31.71
C ASN A 247 18.66 23.82 -30.64
N GLU A 248 19.08 25.03 -31.00
CA GLU A 248 19.62 26.01 -30.04
C GLU A 248 18.57 26.43 -29.01
N LYS A 249 17.32 26.67 -29.46
CA LYS A 249 16.19 26.97 -28.56
C LYS A 249 15.92 25.83 -27.59
N LEU A 250 15.97 24.57 -28.05
CA LEU A 250 15.82 23.39 -27.19
C LEU A 250 16.98 23.26 -26.18
N ALA A 251 18.22 23.52 -26.59
CA ALA A 251 19.38 23.52 -25.70
C ALA A 251 19.26 24.57 -24.60
N ARG A 252 18.80 25.79 -24.92
CA ARG A 252 18.53 26.85 -23.94
C ARG A 252 17.43 26.44 -22.94
N LEU A 253 16.33 25.83 -23.40
CA LEU A 253 15.27 25.31 -22.51
C LEU A 253 15.77 24.22 -21.57
N LEU A 254 16.55 23.26 -22.10
CA LEU A 254 17.15 22.18 -21.32
C LEU A 254 18.09 22.73 -20.23
N GLY A 255 18.90 23.75 -20.53
CA GLY A 255 19.72 24.44 -19.53
C GLY A 255 18.90 25.11 -18.41
N VAL A 256 17.74 25.69 -18.72
CA VAL A 256 16.81 26.24 -17.70
C VAL A 256 16.23 25.15 -16.81
N GLU A 257 15.89 23.98 -17.37
CA GLU A 257 15.42 22.84 -16.58
C GLU A 257 16.53 22.24 -15.70
N GLU A 258 17.77 22.15 -16.19
CA GLU A 258 18.91 21.71 -15.39
C GLU A 258 19.17 22.62 -14.17
N VAL A 259 19.05 23.94 -14.33
CA VAL A 259 19.17 24.90 -13.23
C VAL A 259 18.05 24.73 -12.21
N LYS A 260 16.79 24.59 -12.66
CA LYS A 260 15.65 24.29 -11.77
C LYS A 260 15.83 22.99 -11.01
N ASN A 261 16.34 21.95 -11.68
CA ASN A 261 16.58 20.64 -11.08
C ASN A 261 17.67 20.71 -9.99
N LYS A 262 18.78 21.42 -10.24
CA LYS A 262 19.81 21.73 -9.22
C LYS A 262 19.22 22.49 -8.03
N GLN A 263 18.41 23.53 -8.28
CA GLN A 263 17.75 24.30 -7.22
C GLN A 263 16.81 23.45 -6.36
N LEU A 264 16.05 22.54 -6.96
CA LEU A 264 15.20 21.59 -6.24
C LEU A 264 16.04 20.58 -5.44
N GLN A 265 17.13 20.07 -6.01
CA GLN A 265 18.04 19.15 -5.32
C GLN A 265 18.69 19.79 -4.09
N ASP A 266 19.10 21.07 -4.17
CA ASP A 266 19.66 21.80 -3.03
C ASP A 266 18.59 22.18 -2.00
N SER A 267 17.33 22.41 -2.44
CA SER A 267 16.20 22.54 -1.53
C SER A 267 15.94 21.26 -0.75
N LEU A 268 15.99 20.10 -1.42
CA LEU A 268 15.82 18.79 -0.81
C LEU A 268 16.91 18.52 0.24
N LYS A 269 18.19 18.74 -0.09
CA LYS A 269 19.30 18.63 0.88
C LYS A 269 19.09 19.51 2.11
N ARG A 270 18.64 20.76 1.93
CA ARG A 270 18.35 21.67 3.06
C ARG A 270 17.20 21.16 3.93
N MET A 271 16.20 20.52 3.35
CA MET A 271 15.10 19.91 4.12
C MET A 271 15.53 18.61 4.82
N GLU A 272 16.43 17.83 4.21
CA GLU A 272 17.00 16.61 4.79
C GLU A 272 17.89 16.91 6.02
N VAL A 273 18.71 17.96 5.95
CA VAL A 273 19.47 18.48 7.11
C VAL A 273 18.50 18.91 8.22
N LYS A 274 17.52 19.78 7.93
CA LYS A 274 16.53 20.24 8.92
C LYS A 274 15.72 19.10 9.56
N ALA A 275 15.40 18.05 8.79
CA ALA A 275 14.73 16.87 9.33
C ALA A 275 15.64 16.10 10.31
N SER A 276 16.93 15.99 9.97
CA SER A 276 17.94 15.38 10.85
C SER A 276 18.11 16.18 12.15
N ASP A 277 18.22 17.51 12.06
CA ASP A 277 18.32 18.41 13.22
C ASP A 277 17.11 18.25 14.15
N LEU A 278 15.88 18.19 13.60
CA LEU A 278 14.65 18.00 14.35
C LEU A 278 14.50 16.59 14.95
N ASP A 279 15.05 15.56 14.32
CA ASP A 279 15.11 14.20 14.87
C ASP A 279 16.11 14.11 16.02
N GLU A 280 17.25 14.82 15.93
CA GLU A 280 18.21 14.96 17.04
C GLU A 280 17.61 15.76 18.22
N GLU A 281 16.92 16.87 17.96
CA GLU A 281 16.20 17.62 19.00
C GLU A 281 15.12 16.75 19.66
N ASN A 282 14.31 16.02 18.89
CA ASN A 282 13.32 15.07 19.42
C ASN A 282 13.97 13.98 20.29
N LYS A 283 15.14 13.49 19.92
CA LYS A 283 15.91 12.51 20.69
C LYS A 283 16.42 13.12 22.00
N MET A 284 16.94 14.35 21.98
CA MET A 284 17.35 15.06 23.18
C MET A 284 16.18 15.35 24.13
N LEU A 285 15.04 15.81 23.62
CA LEU A 285 13.83 16.05 24.42
C LEU A 285 13.33 14.77 25.10
N ARG A 286 13.32 13.63 24.38
CA ARG A 286 12.97 12.32 24.95
C ARG A 286 13.95 11.86 26.03
N GLN A 287 15.24 12.14 25.84
CA GLN A 287 16.29 11.80 26.81
C GLN A 287 16.23 12.70 28.04
N ALA A 288 15.94 13.99 27.88
CA ALA A 288 15.73 14.94 28.97
C ALA A 288 14.53 14.55 29.86
N ILE A 289 13.39 14.19 29.24
CA ILE A 289 12.21 13.68 29.97
C ILE A 289 12.54 12.40 30.75
N ALA A 290 13.36 11.51 30.20
CA ALA A 290 13.78 10.27 30.88
C ALA A 290 14.72 10.51 32.08
N SER A 291 15.38 11.67 32.15
CA SER A 291 16.31 12.02 33.23
C SER A 291 15.69 12.78 34.42
N ILE A 292 14.41 13.15 34.37
CA ILE A 292 13.72 13.86 35.47
C ILE A 292 13.25 12.84 36.54
N PRO A 293 13.71 12.92 37.80
CA PRO A 293 13.21 12.04 38.87
C PRO A 293 11.81 12.47 39.31
N ALA A 294 10.88 11.52 39.42
CA ALA A 294 9.51 11.80 39.84
C ALA A 294 9.40 12.17 41.33
N VAL A 295 9.19 13.46 41.63
CA VAL A 295 8.86 13.97 42.97
C VAL A 295 7.35 14.22 43.10
N ARG A 296 6.80 13.94 44.29
CA ARG A 296 5.36 13.99 44.59
C ARG A 296 4.85 15.40 44.92
N SER A 297 3.68 15.72 44.36
CA SER A 297 2.54 16.51 44.88
C SER A 297 2.71 17.53 46.03
N GLN A 298 2.35 18.80 45.75
CA GLN A 298 1.65 19.82 46.58
C GLN A 298 1.68 21.17 45.79
N SER A 299 0.85 22.21 45.97
CA SER A 299 -0.52 22.40 46.51
C SER A 299 -0.95 23.87 46.25
N ASN A 300 -2.26 24.14 46.08
CA ASN A 300 -3.02 25.41 46.25
C ASN A 300 -2.37 26.80 46.03
N GLY A 301 -3.05 27.69 45.28
CA GLY A 301 -2.85 29.15 45.35
C GLY A 301 -3.78 29.93 44.39
N ASN A 302 -4.60 30.85 44.92
CA ASN A 302 -5.55 31.68 44.16
C ASN A 302 -4.92 33.03 43.70
N ARG A 303 -5.72 33.82 42.93
CA ARG A 303 -5.62 35.29 42.70
C ARG A 303 -4.63 35.74 41.61
N ASP A 304 -4.85 36.83 40.85
CA ASP A 304 -6.01 37.73 40.69
C ASP A 304 -6.03 38.31 39.23
N ALA A 305 -7.02 39.14 38.88
CA ALA A 305 -7.19 39.77 37.55
C ALA A 305 -6.74 41.25 37.49
N SER A 306 -6.98 41.92 36.34
CA SER A 306 -6.69 43.32 35.97
C SER A 306 -5.25 43.60 35.46
N ASP A 307 -4.99 44.51 34.50
CA ASP A 307 -5.87 45.42 33.74
C ASP A 307 -5.34 45.79 32.32
N LEU A 308 -6.08 46.64 31.59
CA LEU A 308 -6.01 46.99 30.16
C LEU A 308 -5.00 48.07 29.74
N GLN A 309 -4.52 48.02 28.47
CA GLN A 309 -4.46 49.10 27.44
C GLN A 309 -3.76 48.55 26.16
N ALA A 310 -4.38 48.43 24.97
CA ALA A 310 -4.97 49.42 24.05
C ALA A 310 -3.98 50.01 23.01
N THR A 311 -3.88 49.32 21.85
CA THR A 311 -3.95 49.81 20.43
C THR A 311 -3.04 50.96 19.92
N PRO A 312 -2.75 51.07 18.60
CA PRO A 312 -3.23 50.28 17.44
C PRO A 312 -2.05 49.52 16.75
N GLU A 313 -1.99 49.11 15.46
CA GLU A 313 -2.88 49.27 14.30
C GLU A 313 -2.77 48.09 13.28
N SER A 314 -3.40 48.28 12.11
CA SER A 314 -3.53 47.44 10.91
C SER A 314 -2.23 46.93 10.25
N GLU A 315 -2.17 45.62 9.96
CA GLU A 315 -1.82 45.17 8.60
C GLU A 315 -2.51 43.84 8.20
N LYS A 316 -2.67 43.63 6.88
CA LYS A 316 -3.67 42.74 6.29
C LYS A 316 -3.19 41.29 6.18
N ALA A 317 -3.88 40.36 6.83
CA ALA A 317 -3.71 38.93 6.61
C ALA A 317 -4.25 38.51 5.22
N VAL A 318 -3.36 38.38 4.24
CA VAL A 318 -3.67 37.80 2.94
C VAL A 318 -3.60 36.27 3.03
N TYR A 319 -4.72 35.61 2.73
CA TYR A 319 -4.79 34.17 2.58
C TYR A 319 -3.90 33.71 1.41
N TYR A 320 -2.98 32.78 1.67
CA TYR A 320 -2.27 32.07 0.61
C TYR A 320 -3.13 30.91 0.11
N GLU A 321 -3.88 31.15 -0.96
CA GLU A 321 -4.65 30.12 -1.67
C GLU A 321 -3.70 29.11 -2.34
N VAL A 322 -3.57 27.91 -1.77
CA VAL A 322 -2.76 26.84 -2.35
C VAL A 322 -3.50 26.20 -3.52
N LYS A 323 -3.27 26.72 -4.73
CA LYS A 323 -3.70 26.07 -5.97
C LYS A 323 -3.01 24.71 -6.14
N PRO A 324 -3.76 23.61 -6.41
CA PRO A 324 -3.16 22.32 -6.68
C PRO A 324 -2.47 22.31 -8.06
N MET A 325 -1.21 21.87 -8.12
CA MET A 325 -0.53 21.61 -9.39
C MET A 325 -1.15 20.37 -10.06
N ILE A 326 -1.85 20.58 -11.16
CA ILE A 326 -2.20 19.50 -12.09
C ILE A 326 -0.94 19.13 -12.86
N VAL A 327 -0.51 17.86 -12.75
CA VAL A 327 0.54 17.31 -13.60
C VAL A 327 -0.10 16.97 -14.94
N ASP A 328 -0.05 17.93 -15.86
CA ASP A 328 -0.33 17.65 -17.26
C ASP A 328 0.79 16.78 -17.85
N ARG A 329 0.41 15.83 -18.69
CA ARG A 329 1.31 14.97 -19.46
C ARG A 329 0.76 14.67 -20.85
N GLY A 330 0.12 15.67 -21.46
CA GLY A 330 -0.11 15.71 -22.90
C GLY A 330 1.22 15.81 -23.66
N VAL A 331 1.36 14.98 -24.69
CA VAL A 331 2.37 15.17 -25.73
C VAL A 331 1.68 15.89 -26.86
N ASP A 332 1.89 17.20 -26.97
CA ASP A 332 1.45 17.98 -28.13
C ASP A 332 2.61 18.22 -29.09
N ILE A 333 2.40 17.78 -30.33
CA ILE A 333 3.17 18.20 -31.48
C ILE A 333 2.55 19.51 -31.97
N HIS A 334 3.41 20.47 -32.29
CA HIS A 334 3.05 21.80 -32.78
C HIS A 334 2.01 21.77 -33.90
N ASP A 335 1.09 22.74 -33.88
CA ASP A 335 1.11 23.77 -34.93
C ASP A 335 0.59 25.11 -34.40
N LYS A 336 0.91 26.19 -35.12
CA LYS A 336 0.60 27.57 -34.75
C LYS A 336 -0.16 28.27 -35.89
N ASP A 337 -0.77 29.39 -35.50
CA ASP A 337 -1.33 30.44 -36.35
C ASP A 337 -2.67 30.13 -37.03
N ASN A 338 -3.75 30.53 -36.34
CA ASN A 338 -4.68 31.53 -36.90
C ASN A 338 -5.52 32.22 -35.80
N ASN A 339 -5.86 33.49 -36.04
CA ASN A 339 -6.68 34.30 -35.14
C ASN A 339 -8.14 33.82 -35.13
N ALA A 340 -8.60 33.31 -33.99
CA ALA A 340 -10.01 33.26 -33.59
C ALA A 340 -10.10 33.28 -32.06
N GLN A 341 -11.18 33.85 -31.49
CA GLN A 341 -11.40 33.89 -30.04
C GLN A 341 -11.22 32.51 -29.39
N LEU A 342 -10.51 32.45 -28.25
CA LEU A 342 -10.58 31.30 -27.35
C LEU A 342 -12.03 31.08 -26.89
N PRO A 343 -12.64 29.91 -27.13
CA PRO A 343 -13.79 29.46 -26.35
C PRO A 343 -13.31 29.07 -24.96
N GLY A 344 -14.09 29.38 -23.93
CA GLY A 344 -13.77 29.01 -22.56
C GLY A 344 -13.74 27.49 -22.37
N SER A 345 -12.88 27.02 -21.46
CA SER A 345 -12.96 25.66 -20.92
C SER A 345 -14.38 25.36 -20.42
N ASN A 346 -14.83 24.11 -20.61
CA ASN A 346 -16.17 23.58 -20.36
C ASN A 346 -17.12 23.69 -21.55
N ASP A 347 -16.75 23.08 -22.68
CA ASP A 347 -17.73 22.71 -23.70
C ASP A 347 -18.42 21.38 -23.28
N PRO A 348 -19.73 21.39 -22.96
CA PRO A 348 -20.46 20.18 -22.57
C PRO A 348 -20.56 19.14 -23.70
N GLU A 349 -20.29 19.53 -24.95
CA GLU A 349 -20.25 18.61 -26.10
C GLU A 349 -18.96 17.77 -26.09
N ALA A 350 -17.82 18.39 -25.78
CA ALA A 350 -16.54 17.70 -25.60
C ALA A 350 -16.57 16.72 -24.40
N GLU A 351 -17.19 17.09 -23.29
CA GLU A 351 -17.36 16.19 -22.13
C GLU A 351 -18.24 14.98 -22.47
N LYS A 352 -19.33 15.15 -23.24
CA LYS A 352 -20.15 14.04 -23.74
C LYS A 352 -19.35 13.08 -24.63
N GLN A 353 -18.51 13.61 -25.53
CA GLN A 353 -17.63 12.80 -26.38
C GLN A 353 -16.63 11.98 -25.54
N GLN A 354 -16.01 12.59 -24.52
CA GLN A 354 -15.12 11.88 -23.59
C GLN A 354 -15.86 10.78 -22.80
N GLN A 355 -17.11 11.03 -22.38
CA GLN A 355 -17.95 10.02 -21.74
C GLN A 355 -18.28 8.86 -22.69
N GLU A 356 -18.52 9.13 -23.97
CA GLU A 356 -18.78 8.10 -24.98
C GLU A 356 -17.55 7.25 -25.29
N LEU A 357 -16.37 7.87 -25.37
CA LEU A 357 -15.10 7.14 -25.47
C LEU A 357 -14.87 6.24 -24.25
N LEU A 358 -15.09 6.73 -23.03
CA LEU A 358 -15.01 5.89 -21.83
C LEU A 358 -15.99 4.71 -21.90
N ILE A 359 -17.24 4.96 -22.29
CA ILE A 359 -18.28 3.93 -22.40
C ILE A 359 -17.93 2.87 -23.47
N LYS A 360 -17.26 3.29 -24.56
CA LYS A 360 -16.70 2.37 -25.56
C LYS A 360 -15.57 1.52 -24.96
N CYS A 361 -14.60 2.13 -24.27
CA CYS A 361 -13.52 1.40 -23.61
C CYS A 361 -14.00 0.43 -22.51
N ILE A 362 -15.06 0.76 -21.77
CA ILE A 362 -15.69 -0.14 -20.79
C ILE A 362 -16.35 -1.35 -21.46
N SER A 363 -16.73 -1.24 -22.74
CA SER A 363 -17.30 -2.33 -23.53
C SER A 363 -16.24 -3.31 -24.07
N GLU A 364 -14.95 -2.95 -23.97
CA GLU A 364 -13.80 -3.77 -24.39
C GLU A 364 -13.16 -4.45 -23.15
N ASP A 365 -12.54 -5.62 -23.34
CA ASP A 365 -11.80 -6.27 -22.25
C ASP A 365 -10.41 -5.62 -22.09
N LEU A 366 -10.33 -4.66 -21.18
CA LEU A 366 -9.14 -3.87 -20.89
C LEU A 366 -8.12 -4.65 -20.03
N GLY A 367 -8.45 -5.83 -19.50
CA GLY A 367 -7.53 -6.68 -18.76
C GLY A 367 -6.89 -6.06 -17.50
N PHE A 368 -5.66 -6.50 -17.21
CA PHE A 368 -4.95 -6.22 -15.94
C PHE A 368 -3.51 -5.74 -16.16
N SER A 369 -3.08 -4.75 -15.39
CA SER A 369 -1.68 -4.31 -15.32
C SER A 369 -1.08 -4.63 -13.94
N ILE A 370 -0.12 -5.56 -13.87
CA ILE A 370 0.54 -5.97 -12.61
C ILE A 370 -0.49 -6.31 -11.51
N GLY A 371 -1.52 -7.10 -11.89
CA GLY A 371 -2.63 -7.49 -11.02
C GLY A 371 -3.63 -6.38 -10.66
N ARG A 372 -3.58 -5.22 -11.33
CA ARG A 372 -4.54 -4.12 -11.17
C ARG A 372 -5.56 -4.11 -12.32
N PRO A 373 -6.87 -4.21 -12.05
CA PRO A 373 -7.91 -4.18 -13.09
C PRO A 373 -7.97 -2.80 -13.78
N ILE A 374 -7.67 -2.74 -15.08
CA ILE A 374 -7.44 -1.46 -15.78
C ILE A 374 -8.72 -0.64 -15.89
N ALA A 375 -9.85 -1.27 -16.24
CA ALA A 375 -11.13 -0.57 -16.38
C ALA A 375 -11.56 0.11 -15.08
N ALA A 376 -11.41 -0.55 -13.93
CA ALA A 376 -11.73 0.04 -12.62
C ALA A 376 -10.94 1.32 -12.31
N TYR A 377 -9.65 1.38 -12.67
CA TYR A 377 -8.82 2.58 -12.47
C TYR A 377 -9.11 3.68 -13.49
N LEU A 378 -9.43 3.33 -14.75
CA LEU A 378 -9.86 4.30 -15.77
C LEU A 378 -11.18 4.95 -15.39
N ILE A 379 -12.22 4.15 -15.08
CA ILE A 379 -13.52 4.63 -14.60
C ILE A 379 -13.34 5.59 -13.42
N TYR A 380 -12.58 5.18 -12.40
CA TYR A 380 -12.35 5.99 -11.21
C TYR A 380 -11.63 7.32 -11.51
N ARG A 381 -10.63 7.31 -12.40
CA ARG A 381 -9.92 8.54 -12.81
C ARG A 381 -10.83 9.50 -13.59
N CYS A 382 -11.64 9.00 -14.52
CA CYS A 382 -12.58 9.83 -15.26
C CYS A 382 -13.64 10.45 -14.34
N LEU A 383 -14.19 9.70 -13.39
CA LEU A 383 -15.17 10.20 -12.42
C LEU A 383 -14.59 11.27 -11.47
N ILE A 384 -13.29 11.22 -11.15
CA ILE A 384 -12.61 12.32 -10.44
C ILE A 384 -12.40 13.52 -11.36
N HIS A 385 -11.94 13.30 -12.59
CA HIS A 385 -11.63 14.35 -13.55
C HIS A 385 -12.85 15.22 -13.86
N TRP A 386 -14.00 14.60 -14.13
CA TRP A 386 -15.28 15.29 -14.35
C TRP A 386 -15.99 15.74 -13.06
N ARG A 387 -15.36 15.57 -11.88
CA ARG A 387 -15.93 15.88 -10.56
C ARG A 387 -17.33 15.31 -10.29
N SER A 388 -17.71 14.21 -10.94
CA SER A 388 -19.07 13.66 -10.91
C SER A 388 -19.58 13.22 -9.52
N PHE A 389 -18.71 13.22 -8.50
CA PHE A 389 -19.07 12.99 -7.10
C PHE A 389 -19.65 14.25 -6.40
N GLU A 390 -19.44 15.44 -6.96
CA GLU A 390 -19.86 16.76 -6.45
C GLU A 390 -21.12 17.31 -7.17
N GLU A 391 -21.57 16.65 -8.24
CA GLU A 391 -22.71 17.05 -9.06
C GLU A 391 -24.07 16.59 -8.46
N ASP A 392 -25.09 17.44 -8.55
CA ASP A 392 -26.45 17.13 -8.04
C ASP A 392 -27.20 16.10 -8.89
N ARG A 393 -26.85 15.98 -10.18
CA ARG A 393 -27.44 15.03 -11.14
C ARG A 393 -26.38 14.64 -12.16
N THR A 394 -26.12 13.34 -12.33
CA THR A 394 -25.24 12.82 -13.39
C THR A 394 -25.87 11.57 -14.00
N LEU A 395 -25.79 11.43 -15.32
CA LEU A 395 -26.20 10.20 -16.03
C LEU A 395 -25.01 9.27 -16.28
N VAL A 396 -23.79 9.73 -15.99
CA VAL A 396 -22.55 8.97 -16.21
C VAL A 396 -22.52 7.70 -15.37
N PHE A 397 -22.97 7.79 -14.11
CA PHE A 397 -23.07 6.63 -13.21
C PHE A 397 -24.01 5.54 -13.77
N ASP A 398 -25.23 5.91 -14.17
CA ASP A 398 -26.19 4.94 -14.72
C ASP A 398 -25.72 4.36 -16.06
N ARG A 399 -25.12 5.16 -16.95
CA ARG A 399 -24.52 4.67 -18.22
C ARG A 399 -23.41 3.63 -17.95
N ILE A 400 -22.56 3.86 -16.95
CA ILE A 400 -21.51 2.91 -16.54
C ILE A 400 -22.13 1.63 -15.98
N ILE A 401 -23.08 1.73 -15.04
CA ILE A 401 -23.75 0.56 -14.44
C ILE A 401 -24.48 -0.26 -15.50
N GLN A 402 -25.21 0.37 -16.42
CA GLN A 402 -25.89 -0.31 -17.54
C GLN A 402 -24.90 -1.09 -18.41
N LYS A 403 -23.74 -0.50 -18.74
CA LYS A 403 -22.72 -1.15 -19.56
C LYS A 403 -22.06 -2.34 -18.86
N ILE A 404 -21.70 -2.20 -17.58
CA ILE A 404 -21.18 -3.33 -16.79
C ILE A 404 -22.24 -4.42 -16.65
N SER A 405 -23.51 -4.05 -16.41
CA SER A 405 -24.62 -5.00 -16.28
C SER A 405 -24.88 -5.78 -17.57
N GLY A 406 -24.92 -5.10 -18.72
CA GLY A 406 -25.06 -5.75 -20.03
C GLY A 406 -23.86 -6.64 -20.39
N ALA A 407 -22.64 -6.26 -19.99
CA ALA A 407 -21.45 -7.10 -20.18
C ALA A 407 -21.44 -8.35 -19.29
N ILE A 408 -22.12 -8.33 -18.15
CA ILE A 408 -22.36 -9.49 -17.28
C ILE A 408 -23.45 -10.40 -17.87
N GLU A 409 -24.56 -9.82 -18.37
CA GLU A 409 -25.70 -10.58 -18.89
C GLU A 409 -25.46 -11.18 -20.29
N ALA A 410 -24.61 -10.58 -21.12
CA ALA A 410 -24.30 -11.09 -22.45
C ALA A 410 -23.30 -12.27 -22.47
N ARG A 411 -22.64 -12.56 -21.35
CA ARG A 411 -21.55 -13.56 -21.26
C ARG A 411 -21.57 -14.28 -19.91
N ASP A 412 -22.36 -15.35 -19.81
CA ASP A 412 -22.39 -16.30 -18.67
C ASP A 412 -21.07 -17.09 -18.45
N ASN A 413 -19.95 -16.62 -19.02
CA ASN A 413 -18.64 -17.21 -18.88
C ASN A 413 -18.05 -16.89 -17.49
N ASN A 414 -17.66 -17.91 -16.74
CA ASN A 414 -17.04 -17.75 -15.42
C ASN A 414 -15.80 -16.82 -15.44
N GLU A 415 -15.08 -16.73 -16.56
CA GLU A 415 -13.97 -15.78 -16.76
C GLU A 415 -14.43 -14.31 -16.84
N THR A 416 -15.45 -14.01 -17.64
CA THR A 416 -16.02 -12.65 -17.75
C THR A 416 -16.65 -12.20 -16.44
N LEU A 417 -17.32 -13.12 -15.72
CA LEU A 417 -17.83 -12.89 -14.38
C LEU A 417 -16.69 -12.62 -13.38
N ALA A 418 -15.58 -13.36 -13.45
CA ALA A 418 -14.41 -13.13 -12.60
C ALA A 418 -13.70 -11.79 -12.89
N TYR A 419 -13.58 -11.40 -14.16
CA TYR A 419 -13.07 -10.09 -14.59
C TYR A 419 -13.92 -8.96 -14.00
N TRP A 420 -15.25 -9.01 -14.17
CA TRP A 420 -16.14 -7.98 -13.63
C TRP A 420 -16.22 -7.99 -12.10
N LEU A 421 -16.14 -9.16 -11.45
CA LEU A 421 -16.00 -9.25 -10.00
C LEU A 421 -14.73 -8.52 -9.51
N SER A 422 -13.61 -8.71 -10.19
CA SER A 422 -12.34 -8.05 -9.87
C SER A 422 -12.41 -6.53 -10.06
N ASN A 423 -12.89 -6.08 -11.22
CA ASN A 423 -13.09 -4.67 -11.55
C ASN A 423 -14.06 -3.98 -10.59
N SER A 424 -15.30 -4.46 -10.47
CA SER A 424 -16.33 -3.87 -9.62
C SER A 424 -15.93 -3.84 -8.15
N SER A 425 -15.25 -4.89 -7.65
CA SER A 425 -14.77 -4.89 -6.26
C SER A 425 -13.70 -3.82 -6.02
N THR A 426 -12.83 -3.58 -7.00
CA THR A 426 -11.73 -2.60 -6.90
C THR A 426 -12.26 -1.18 -7.04
N LEU A 427 -13.17 -0.94 -7.99
CA LEU A 427 -13.88 0.33 -8.11
C LEU A 427 -14.65 0.65 -6.81
N LEU A 428 -15.35 -0.32 -6.22
CA LEU A 428 -16.05 -0.14 -4.95
C LEU A 428 -15.10 0.23 -3.79
N LEU A 429 -13.89 -0.36 -3.72
CA LEU A 429 -12.87 0.04 -2.74
C LEU A 429 -12.37 1.47 -2.96
N LEU A 430 -12.20 1.89 -4.22
CA LEU A 430 -11.76 3.24 -4.54
C LEU A 430 -12.83 4.26 -4.13
N LEU A 431 -14.10 4.01 -4.48
CA LEU A 431 -15.26 4.81 -4.04
C LEU A 431 -15.42 4.85 -2.51
N GLN A 432 -15.15 3.75 -1.81
CA GLN A 432 -15.17 3.73 -0.34
C GLN A 432 -14.08 4.59 0.31
N ARG A 433 -13.02 4.95 -0.43
CA ARG A 433 -11.94 5.82 0.04
C ARG A 433 -12.14 7.30 -0.30
N THR A 434 -12.79 7.64 -1.41
CA THR A 434 -13.12 9.04 -1.77
C THR A 434 -14.39 9.57 -1.10
N LEU A 435 -15.45 8.76 -1.04
CA LEU A 435 -16.76 9.22 -0.57
C LEU A 435 -16.81 9.23 0.97
N LYS A 436 -16.84 10.43 1.58
CA LYS A 436 -17.09 10.58 3.03
C LYS A 436 -18.41 9.92 3.41
N ILE A 437 -18.38 8.90 4.25
CA ILE A 437 -19.58 8.34 4.88
C ILE A 437 -19.97 9.24 6.07
N ASN A 438 -20.41 10.46 5.77
CA ASN A 438 -21.08 11.31 6.74
C ASN A 438 -22.48 10.72 7.00
N GLY A 439 -22.64 9.98 8.10
CA GLY A 439 -23.91 9.34 8.39
C GLY A 439 -23.88 8.39 9.58
N ALA A 440 -24.02 8.94 10.78
CA ALA A 440 -24.44 8.28 12.03
C ALA A 440 -23.63 7.07 12.57
N ALA A 441 -23.04 6.18 11.78
CA ALA A 441 -22.48 4.91 12.27
C ALA A 441 -21.21 5.08 13.13
N ALA A 442 -20.33 6.03 12.80
CA ALA A 442 -19.17 6.38 13.63
C ALA A 442 -19.62 7.08 14.93
N LEU A 443 -20.50 8.09 14.80
CA LEU A 443 -21.04 8.85 15.93
C LEU A 443 -21.96 8.04 16.84
N ALA A 444 -22.65 7.00 16.36
CA ALA A 444 -23.49 6.10 17.17
C ALA A 444 -22.65 5.09 17.97
N ARG A 445 -21.48 4.69 17.45
CA ARG A 445 -20.48 3.94 18.23
C ARG A 445 -19.86 4.80 19.33
N GLN A 446 -19.74 6.12 19.10
CA GLN A 446 -19.19 7.08 20.06
C GLN A 446 -20.24 7.55 21.09
N ARG A 447 -21.49 7.81 20.69
CA ARG A 447 -22.60 8.25 21.57
C ARG A 447 -23.10 7.20 22.57
N ARG A 448 -22.74 5.91 22.44
CA ARG A 448 -23.06 4.90 23.46
C ARG A 448 -22.11 4.85 24.66
N ARG A 449 -21.07 5.69 24.73
CA ARG A 449 -20.21 5.81 25.93
C ARG A 449 -19.62 7.21 26.15
N THR A 450 -20.40 8.12 26.74
CA THR A 450 -19.91 9.13 27.72
C THR A 450 -21.08 9.77 28.49
N SER A 451 -21.26 9.38 29.76
CA SER A 451 -21.61 10.29 30.87
C SER A 451 -21.26 9.58 32.21
N PRO A 452 -20.79 10.27 33.26
CA PRO A 452 -19.88 9.64 34.23
C PRO A 452 -20.48 9.28 35.58
N LEU A 453 -20.10 8.10 36.13
CA LEU A 453 -20.10 7.89 37.58
C LEU A 453 -18.99 6.91 38.06
N LYS A 454 -17.84 7.50 38.41
CA LYS A 454 -16.95 7.18 39.55
C LYS A 454 -16.45 5.72 39.81
N THR A 455 -15.11 5.60 39.83
CA THR A 455 -14.25 4.60 40.54
C THR A 455 -13.96 3.25 39.80
N PRO A 456 -12.89 2.49 40.15
CA PRO A 456 -11.69 2.53 39.29
C PRO A 456 -11.03 1.17 39.00
N GLN A 457 -10.77 0.81 37.74
CA GLN A 457 -10.01 -0.41 37.45
C GLN A 457 -9.05 -0.32 36.24
N GLU A 458 -7.75 -0.22 36.57
CA GLU A 458 -6.69 -1.19 36.23
C GLU A 458 -6.58 -1.71 34.79
N ASN A 459 -5.41 -1.46 34.20
CA ASN A 459 -5.10 -1.75 32.79
C ASN A 459 -4.97 -3.25 32.48
N GLN A 460 -5.61 -3.71 31.39
CA GLN A 460 -4.98 -4.60 30.39
C GLN A 460 -5.79 -4.78 29.10
N PRO A 461 -5.15 -5.10 27.96
CA PRO A 461 -5.76 -5.02 26.63
C PRO A 461 -6.29 -6.37 26.12
N ASP A 462 -7.27 -6.33 25.23
CA ASP A 462 -7.46 -7.30 24.14
C ASP A 462 -8.02 -6.58 22.90
N SER A 463 -7.57 -6.99 21.72
CA SER A 463 -7.94 -6.43 20.42
C SER A 463 -9.17 -7.15 19.83
N PRO A 464 -9.66 -6.72 18.65
CA PRO A 464 -9.07 -7.28 17.42
C PRO A 464 -8.57 -6.21 16.45
N ILE A 465 -7.48 -6.57 15.78
CA ILE A 465 -6.82 -5.80 14.73
C ILE A 465 -7.57 -6.06 13.42
N SER A 466 -8.01 -5.00 12.74
CA SER A 466 -8.41 -5.09 11.32
C SER A 466 -7.20 -4.79 10.46
N ASP A 467 -6.58 -5.85 9.92
CA ASP A 467 -5.49 -5.72 8.96
C ASP A 467 -5.99 -5.09 7.66
N GLY A 468 -5.40 -3.94 7.31
CA GLY A 468 -5.73 -3.18 6.10
C GLY A 468 -4.63 -2.25 5.62
N ARG A 469 -3.40 -2.37 6.15
CA ARG A 469 -2.27 -1.48 5.85
C ARG A 469 -1.08 -2.24 5.25
N LEU A 470 -1.26 -2.69 4.01
CA LEU A 470 -0.16 -3.04 3.11
C LEU A 470 -0.32 -2.32 1.77
N VAL A 471 0.82 -2.03 1.15
CA VAL A 471 1.02 -1.33 -0.13
C VAL A 471 0.86 0.21 -0.08
N GLY A 472 2.02 0.86 0.04
CA GLY A 472 2.54 1.82 -0.95
C GLY A 472 1.80 3.16 -1.13
N GLY A 473 2.52 4.26 -0.89
CA GLY A 473 1.99 5.62 -0.98
C GLY A 473 1.30 5.94 -2.30
N LEU A 474 0.02 6.30 -2.20
CA LEU A 474 -0.64 7.27 -3.06
C LEU A 474 -0.85 8.54 -2.21
N PRO A 475 -0.84 9.74 -2.81
CA PRO A 475 -1.03 10.97 -2.07
C PRO A 475 -2.38 10.99 -1.35
N GLU A 476 -2.42 11.74 -0.27
CA GLU A 476 -3.55 11.89 0.66
C GLU A 476 -4.86 12.15 -0.10
N VAL A 477 -5.86 11.28 0.13
CA VAL A 477 -7.03 11.18 -0.76
C VAL A 477 -7.98 12.35 -0.55
N TYR A 478 -8.24 13.09 -1.64
CA TYR A 478 -9.32 14.09 -1.74
C TYR A 478 -10.64 13.53 -1.20
N GLN A 479 -11.10 14.13 -0.11
CA GLN A 479 -12.14 13.56 0.74
C GLN A 479 -13.45 14.33 0.52
N VAL A 480 -14.14 13.98 -0.55
CA VAL A 480 -15.28 14.73 -1.12
C VAL A 480 -16.57 14.48 -0.34
N GLU A 481 -17.39 15.52 -0.19
CA GLU A 481 -18.75 15.41 0.34
C GLU A 481 -19.69 14.88 -0.75
N ALA A 482 -19.94 13.57 -0.68
CA ALA A 482 -20.65 12.83 -1.72
C ALA A 482 -22.14 13.23 -1.82
N LYS A 483 -22.56 13.73 -2.97
CA LYS A 483 -23.98 13.98 -3.25
C LYS A 483 -24.76 12.69 -3.53
N TYR A 484 -26.09 12.78 -3.52
CA TYR A 484 -27.00 11.63 -3.65
C TYR A 484 -26.68 10.70 -4.84
N PRO A 485 -26.36 11.17 -6.06
CA PRO A 485 -26.02 10.30 -7.19
C PRO A 485 -24.81 9.39 -6.92
N ALA A 486 -23.77 9.90 -6.23
CA ALA A 486 -22.58 9.13 -5.90
C ALA A 486 -22.85 8.03 -4.86
N LEU A 487 -23.78 8.28 -3.92
CA LEU A 487 -24.25 7.28 -2.96
C LEU A 487 -25.10 6.21 -3.63
N ALA A 488 -25.99 6.59 -4.55
CA ALA A 488 -26.79 5.67 -5.36
C ALA A 488 -25.89 4.78 -6.24
N PHE A 489 -24.91 5.35 -6.94
CA PHE A 489 -23.92 4.61 -7.74
C PHE A 489 -23.16 3.57 -6.92
N LYS A 490 -22.74 3.94 -5.69
CA LYS A 490 -22.08 3.01 -4.76
C LYS A 490 -23.01 1.86 -4.35
N GLN A 491 -24.29 2.11 -4.13
CA GLN A 491 -25.29 1.07 -3.82
C GLN A 491 -25.54 0.17 -5.03
N GLN A 492 -25.76 0.73 -6.22
CA GLN A 492 -25.90 0.00 -7.49
C GLN A 492 -24.69 -0.92 -7.74
N LEU A 493 -23.46 -0.41 -7.58
CA LEU A 493 -22.23 -1.19 -7.75
C LEU A 493 -22.09 -2.31 -6.70
N THR A 494 -22.59 -2.10 -5.48
CA THR A 494 -22.62 -3.13 -4.43
C THR A 494 -23.61 -4.24 -4.79
N ALA A 495 -24.83 -3.89 -5.19
CA ALA A 495 -25.84 -4.84 -5.65
C ALA A 495 -25.38 -5.61 -6.91
N LEU A 496 -24.68 -4.95 -7.83
CA LEU A 496 -24.10 -5.58 -9.02
C LEU A 496 -23.02 -6.61 -8.66
N LEU A 497 -22.18 -6.29 -7.67
CA LEU A 497 -21.17 -7.23 -7.15
C LEU A 497 -21.81 -8.44 -6.46
N GLU A 498 -22.90 -8.24 -5.72
CA GLU A 498 -23.70 -9.33 -5.12
C GLU A 498 -24.37 -10.19 -6.20
N LYS A 499 -24.87 -9.59 -7.29
CA LYS A 499 -25.43 -10.30 -8.45
C LYS A 499 -24.38 -11.19 -9.12
N VAL A 500 -23.19 -10.65 -9.47
CA VAL A 500 -22.08 -11.42 -10.06
C VAL A 500 -21.65 -12.57 -9.15
N TYR A 501 -21.48 -12.31 -7.87
CA TYR A 501 -21.16 -13.34 -6.87
C TYR A 501 -22.24 -14.42 -6.79
N GLY A 502 -23.52 -14.02 -6.88
CA GLY A 502 -24.66 -14.93 -6.93
C GLY A 502 -24.65 -15.84 -8.16
N ILE A 503 -24.35 -15.31 -9.34
CA ILE A 503 -24.27 -16.06 -10.61
C ILE A 503 -23.12 -17.08 -10.55
N ILE A 504 -21.89 -16.65 -10.19
CA ILE A 504 -20.73 -17.57 -10.08
C ILE A 504 -21.04 -18.71 -9.10
N ARG A 505 -21.63 -18.39 -7.94
CA ARG A 505 -22.05 -19.42 -6.95
C ARG A 505 -23.12 -20.36 -7.51
N HIS A 506 -24.07 -19.85 -8.31
CA HIS A 506 -25.10 -20.67 -8.93
C HIS A 506 -24.51 -21.63 -9.98
N ASN A 507 -23.61 -21.14 -10.85
CA ASN A 507 -22.91 -21.94 -11.86
C ASN A 507 -22.14 -23.10 -11.20
N LEU A 508 -21.33 -22.80 -10.18
CA LEU A 508 -20.59 -23.84 -9.45
C LEU A 508 -21.51 -24.82 -8.71
N LYS A 509 -22.64 -24.35 -8.14
CA LYS A 509 -23.63 -25.25 -7.55
C LYS A 509 -24.26 -26.16 -8.62
N LYS A 510 -24.56 -25.64 -9.81
CA LYS A 510 -25.15 -26.39 -10.94
C LYS A 510 -24.21 -27.48 -11.44
N GLU A 511 -22.91 -27.20 -11.55
CA GLU A 511 -21.89 -28.19 -11.95
C GLU A 511 -21.63 -29.24 -10.86
N LEU A 512 -21.59 -28.83 -9.59
CA LEU A 512 -21.27 -29.74 -8.48
C LEU A 512 -22.46 -30.59 -8.01
N SER A 513 -23.70 -30.10 -8.11
CA SER A 513 -24.89 -30.82 -7.63
C SER A 513 -25.08 -32.23 -8.22
N PRO A 514 -24.93 -32.49 -9.55
CA PRO A 514 -25.05 -33.84 -10.10
C PRO A 514 -23.88 -34.75 -9.71
N LEU A 515 -22.66 -34.22 -9.59
CA LEU A 515 -21.51 -35.03 -9.15
C LEU A 515 -21.62 -35.40 -7.67
N LEU A 516 -22.10 -34.47 -6.83
CA LEU A 516 -22.36 -34.74 -5.41
C LEU A 516 -23.50 -35.74 -5.21
N SER A 517 -24.59 -35.67 -5.99
CA SER A 517 -25.65 -36.68 -5.89
C SER A 517 -25.17 -38.07 -6.31
N LEU A 518 -24.34 -38.18 -7.36
CA LEU A 518 -23.67 -39.42 -7.75
C LEU A 518 -22.72 -39.93 -6.65
N CYS A 519 -21.91 -39.07 -6.04
CA CYS A 519 -21.06 -39.45 -4.89
C CYS A 519 -21.85 -39.98 -3.68
N ILE A 520 -23.06 -39.45 -3.44
CA ILE A 520 -23.94 -39.87 -2.34
C ILE A 520 -24.72 -41.15 -2.69
N GLN A 521 -24.99 -41.40 -3.97
CA GLN A 521 -25.74 -42.57 -4.46
C GLN A 521 -24.85 -43.79 -4.75
N ALA A 522 -23.60 -43.61 -5.18
CA ALA A 522 -22.66 -44.71 -5.48
C ALA A 522 -22.47 -45.73 -4.33
N PRO A 523 -22.47 -45.34 -3.04
CA PRO A 523 -22.44 -46.30 -1.92
C PRO A 523 -23.76 -47.08 -1.71
N ARG A 524 -24.88 -46.60 -2.26
CA ARG A 524 -26.23 -47.12 -1.99
C ARG A 524 -26.76 -48.07 -3.06
N THR A 525 -26.34 -47.90 -4.32
CA THR A 525 -26.80 -48.72 -5.45
C THR A 525 -26.39 -50.20 -5.34
N PHE A 526 -25.26 -50.50 -4.68
CA PHE A 526 -24.77 -51.88 -4.53
C PHE A 526 -25.24 -52.60 -3.26
N VAL A 527 -25.78 -51.90 -2.26
CA VAL A 527 -26.30 -52.52 -1.02
C VAL A 527 -27.63 -53.26 -1.25
N GLY A 528 -28.32 -52.97 -2.36
CA GLY A 528 -29.57 -53.63 -2.74
C GLY A 528 -29.43 -55.00 -3.45
N SER A 529 -28.22 -55.39 -3.87
CA SER A 529 -28.04 -56.66 -4.61
C SER A 529 -27.83 -57.84 -3.66
N SER A 530 -28.87 -58.66 -3.53
CA SER A 530 -28.91 -59.74 -2.54
C SER A 530 -27.97 -60.90 -2.87
N ARG A 531 -27.02 -61.16 -1.96
CA ARG A 531 -26.51 -62.48 -1.60
C ARG A 531 -25.74 -63.27 -2.68
N GLY A 532 -24.47 -62.94 -2.89
CA GLY A 532 -23.50 -63.90 -3.44
C GLY A 532 -22.19 -63.32 -3.98
N SER A 533 -21.08 -63.50 -3.24
CA SER A 533 -19.70 -63.62 -3.73
C SER A 533 -19.24 -62.79 -4.96
N CYS A 534 -18.71 -61.58 -4.76
CA CYS A 534 -17.50 -61.12 -5.46
C CYS A 534 -16.88 -59.88 -4.80
N SER A 535 -15.56 -59.89 -4.52
CA SER A 535 -14.83 -58.71 -3.99
C SER A 535 -14.52 -57.65 -5.06
N GLN A 536 -14.62 -57.99 -6.35
CA GLN A 536 -14.36 -57.03 -7.43
C GLN A 536 -15.46 -55.96 -7.57
N GLY A 537 -16.71 -56.26 -7.20
CA GLY A 537 -17.81 -55.30 -7.32
C GLY A 537 -17.67 -54.06 -6.42
N THR A 538 -17.05 -54.22 -5.25
CA THR A 538 -16.76 -53.12 -4.32
C THR A 538 -15.63 -52.23 -4.82
N ASP A 539 -14.59 -52.79 -5.44
CA ASP A 539 -13.48 -52.01 -6.00
C ASP A 539 -13.95 -51.11 -7.15
N LEU A 540 -14.77 -51.64 -8.07
CA LEU A 540 -15.35 -50.84 -9.18
C LEU A 540 -16.26 -49.71 -8.68
N ALA A 541 -17.09 -49.95 -7.65
CA ALA A 541 -17.94 -48.91 -7.06
C ALA A 541 -17.11 -47.83 -6.34
N GLN A 542 -16.05 -48.23 -5.62
CA GLN A 542 -15.14 -47.32 -4.95
C GLN A 542 -14.33 -46.49 -5.96
N GLN A 543 -13.87 -47.11 -7.06
CA GLN A 543 -13.14 -46.44 -8.13
C GLN A 543 -14.02 -45.45 -8.91
N ALA A 544 -15.30 -45.78 -9.16
CA ALA A 544 -16.27 -44.84 -9.71
C ALA A 544 -16.53 -43.63 -8.78
N SER A 545 -16.68 -43.88 -7.47
CA SER A 545 -16.80 -42.79 -6.47
C SER A 545 -15.55 -41.91 -6.45
N MET A 546 -14.34 -42.50 -6.50
CA MET A 546 -13.08 -41.75 -6.57
C MET A 546 -12.98 -40.90 -7.84
N ALA A 547 -13.44 -41.39 -9.00
CA ALA A 547 -13.49 -40.61 -10.24
C ALA A 547 -14.43 -39.40 -10.13
N HIS A 548 -15.60 -39.55 -9.51
CA HIS A 548 -16.50 -38.42 -9.25
C HIS A 548 -15.89 -37.40 -8.28
N TRP A 549 -15.19 -37.84 -7.22
CA TRP A 549 -14.46 -36.94 -6.32
C TRP A 549 -13.30 -36.21 -7.01
N GLN A 550 -12.56 -36.87 -7.90
CA GLN A 550 -11.51 -36.22 -8.71
C GLN A 550 -12.11 -35.14 -9.62
N SER A 551 -13.23 -35.42 -10.30
CA SER A 551 -13.94 -34.42 -11.12
C SER A 551 -14.44 -33.22 -10.30
N ILE A 552 -14.96 -33.44 -9.09
CA ILE A 552 -15.32 -32.35 -8.15
C ILE A 552 -14.11 -31.48 -7.79
N ILE A 553 -12.96 -32.11 -7.48
CA ILE A 553 -11.71 -31.40 -7.17
C ILE A 553 -11.22 -30.61 -8.38
N GLU A 554 -11.32 -31.16 -9.59
CA GLU A 554 -10.95 -30.51 -10.85
C GLU A 554 -11.81 -29.27 -11.12
N ILE A 555 -13.14 -29.37 -11.03
CA ILE A 555 -14.06 -28.23 -11.20
C ILE A 555 -13.76 -27.12 -10.17
N LEU A 556 -13.59 -27.49 -8.90
CA LEU A 556 -13.23 -26.53 -7.85
C LEU A 556 -11.86 -25.88 -8.11
N THR A 557 -10.88 -26.64 -8.59
CA THR A 557 -9.53 -26.15 -8.93
C THR A 557 -9.57 -25.21 -10.13
N ASN A 558 -10.32 -25.56 -11.18
CA ASN A 558 -10.50 -24.73 -12.37
C ASN A 558 -11.20 -23.41 -12.04
N SER A 559 -12.29 -23.45 -11.25
CA SER A 559 -12.96 -22.23 -10.80
C SER A 559 -12.05 -21.31 -9.97
N LEU A 560 -11.22 -21.89 -9.11
CA LEU A 560 -10.24 -21.18 -8.29
C LEU A 560 -9.08 -20.62 -9.12
N ASN A 561 -8.66 -21.31 -10.18
CA ASN A 561 -7.67 -20.82 -11.14
C ASN A 561 -8.21 -19.64 -11.96
N VAL A 562 -9.46 -19.70 -12.44
CA VAL A 562 -10.14 -18.59 -13.13
C VAL A 562 -10.28 -17.34 -12.25
N LEU A 563 -10.60 -17.52 -10.96
CA LEU A 563 -10.66 -16.39 -10.01
C LEU A 563 -9.26 -15.82 -9.71
N LYS A 564 -8.22 -16.65 -9.69
CA LYS A 564 -6.82 -16.22 -9.50
C LYS A 564 -6.26 -15.49 -10.73
N SER A 565 -6.50 -15.98 -11.94
CA SER A 565 -6.02 -15.36 -13.18
C SER A 565 -6.60 -13.95 -13.37
N ASN A 566 -7.82 -13.74 -12.91
CA ASN A 566 -8.50 -12.44 -12.86
C ASN A 566 -8.17 -11.59 -11.61
N TYR A 567 -7.15 -11.97 -10.83
CA TYR A 567 -6.67 -11.23 -9.64
C TYR A 567 -7.77 -10.91 -8.61
N VAL A 568 -8.81 -11.74 -8.51
CA VAL A 568 -9.88 -11.53 -7.53
C VAL A 568 -9.30 -11.61 -6.11
N ARG A 569 -9.67 -10.66 -5.25
CA ARG A 569 -9.15 -10.60 -3.88
C ARG A 569 -9.40 -11.90 -3.12
N SER A 570 -8.35 -12.42 -2.48
CA SER A 570 -8.36 -13.72 -1.80
C SER A 570 -9.47 -13.85 -0.75
N ILE A 571 -9.84 -12.76 -0.06
CA ILE A 571 -10.94 -12.77 0.92
C ILE A 571 -12.31 -13.03 0.27
N THR A 572 -12.52 -12.55 -0.96
CA THR A 572 -13.73 -12.79 -1.77
C THR A 572 -13.78 -14.23 -2.25
N ILE A 573 -12.64 -14.78 -2.70
CA ILE A 573 -12.50 -16.19 -3.10
C ILE A 573 -12.79 -17.12 -1.92
N VAL A 574 -12.19 -16.87 -0.76
CA VAL A 574 -12.43 -17.64 0.48
C VAL A 574 -13.90 -17.56 0.89
N GLY A 575 -14.52 -16.38 0.83
CA GLY A 575 -15.95 -16.22 1.06
C GLY A 575 -16.81 -17.09 0.12
N LEU A 576 -16.50 -17.07 -1.18
CA LEU A 576 -17.24 -17.80 -2.21
C LEU A 576 -17.22 -19.31 -1.98
N HIS A 577 -16.03 -19.91 -1.80
CA HIS A 577 -15.93 -21.33 -1.51
C HIS A 577 -16.52 -21.70 -0.14
N THR A 578 -16.35 -20.87 0.90
CA THR A 578 -16.93 -21.12 2.23
C THR A 578 -18.46 -21.15 2.19
N VAL A 579 -19.09 -20.23 1.46
CA VAL A 579 -20.55 -20.21 1.29
C VAL A 579 -21.00 -21.39 0.42
N LEU A 580 -20.25 -21.73 -0.63
CA LEU A 580 -20.57 -22.87 -1.49
C LEU A 580 -20.57 -24.19 -0.70
N PHE A 581 -19.49 -24.51 0.05
CA PHE A 581 -19.42 -25.72 0.86
C PHE A 581 -20.54 -25.79 1.91
N LYS A 582 -20.93 -24.66 2.53
CA LYS A 582 -22.08 -24.60 3.44
C LYS A 582 -23.44 -24.84 2.77
N CYS A 583 -23.56 -24.58 1.47
CA CYS A 583 -24.80 -24.73 0.70
C CYS A 583 -24.88 -26.04 -0.11
N THR A 584 -23.82 -26.86 -0.11
CA THR A 584 -23.76 -28.17 -0.78
C THR A 584 -23.61 -29.35 0.18
N LEU A 585 -23.27 -29.11 1.46
CA LEU A 585 -23.14 -30.12 2.52
C LEU A 585 -24.31 -30.09 3.54
N ASN A 586 -25.35 -29.31 3.26
CA ASN A 586 -26.68 -29.39 3.86
C ASN A 586 -27.67 -29.90 2.82
#